data_AF-A0A0J9ULQ7-F1
#
_entry.id   AF-A0A0J9ULQ7-F1
#
_cell.length_a   1.000
_cell.length_b   1.000
_cell.length_c   1.000
_cell.angle_alpha   90.00
_cell.angle_beta   90.00
_cell.angle_gamma   90.00
#
_symmetry.space_group_name_H-M   'P 1'
#
loop_
_entity.id
_entity.type
_entity.pdbx_description
1 polymer ?
#
loop_
_entity_poly.entity_id
_entity_poly.type
_entity_poly.pdbx_seq_one_letter_code
_entity_poly.pdbx_strand_id
1 'polypeptide(L)'
;MKISIMTRVKSFFESRRATMIAGSLLFVVAVSATANPGAVKRQASATATKTSIDFESLTGCHMHGPTQFCMDGSDEYQIILEATMTKDPPTSYTDCHSHGSDTYCMNPNGGEVQVLVEGGTATTQTAKETAAAKKDEITAVSDCHMHEASLYCIGPSSSEYYVQTTITNTEEYPAQLTSCHSHGEETYCMSDDGEAPILPAADVESGKADPQQEHCHFHAGVEHCVGGGSEEGGQRDCGRKDRDYKIGIRIGMLFVVLVASSIGVFGPILMSTFVPVRSNIVLTILKQFGTGVIISTAFVHLFTHAFMMFGNECLGELQYEATTAAIVMAGLFISFLIEFCVQRAMRWQLTKKTETDSAYLSPKAVEKAEMANITIMEAGIIFHSILIGITLVVAGDSFFITLSIVIIFHQLFEGIALGTRIASLGYGQMPLALGHSHSHSTPPPSVERTGTSTVPLWKKLVLASGFAIVTPIGMAIGIGVLNVFNGNDPATLIAIGTLDALSAGILVWVGLVEMWAQDWMLGGELSDASPLTTLLALFGLVCGMVLMSLLGKWA
;
A
#
# COMPACT_ATOMS: atom_id res chain seq x y z
N MET A 1 33.95 -35.81 -42.03
CA MET A 1 34.19 -34.40 -41.60
C MET A 1 32.91 -33.59 -41.36
N LYS A 2 31.88 -33.64 -42.23
CA LYS A 2 30.61 -32.90 -42.04
C LYS A 2 29.78 -33.28 -40.78
N ILE A 3 29.79 -34.55 -40.38
CA ILE A 3 29.03 -35.02 -39.20
C ILE A 3 29.63 -34.49 -37.89
N SER A 4 30.96 -34.37 -37.79
CA SER A 4 31.64 -33.87 -36.58
C SER A 4 31.42 -32.37 -36.33
N ILE A 5 31.09 -31.59 -37.36
CA ILE A 5 30.83 -30.15 -37.24
C ILE A 5 29.39 -29.91 -36.78
N MET A 6 28.42 -30.67 -37.30
CA MET A 6 27.02 -30.55 -36.86
C MET A 6 26.83 -30.96 -35.40
N THR A 7 27.54 -31.98 -34.92
CA THR A 7 27.47 -32.39 -33.50
C THR A 7 28.11 -31.34 -32.58
N ARG A 8 29.22 -30.71 -32.99
CA ARG A 8 29.85 -29.62 -32.23
C ARG A 8 28.99 -28.36 -32.19
N VAL A 9 28.35 -27.98 -33.30
CA VAL A 9 27.43 -26.83 -33.37
C VAL A 9 26.16 -27.08 -32.55
N LYS A 10 25.63 -28.31 -32.52
CA LYS A 10 24.47 -28.67 -31.70
C LYS A 10 24.80 -28.59 -30.20
N SER A 11 25.96 -29.10 -29.77
CA SER A 11 26.40 -28.97 -28.37
C SER A 11 26.69 -27.51 -27.96
N PHE A 12 27.17 -26.68 -28.89
CA PHE A 12 27.43 -25.26 -28.66
C PHE A 12 26.12 -24.46 -28.48
N PHE A 13 25.06 -24.81 -29.22
CA PHE A 13 23.75 -24.17 -29.08
C PHE A 13 22.95 -24.67 -27.87
N GLU A 14 23.08 -25.96 -27.49
CA GLU A 14 22.50 -26.48 -26.25
C GLU A 14 23.18 -25.88 -25.01
N SER A 15 24.51 -25.72 -25.05
CA SER A 15 25.26 -25.03 -24.01
C SER A 15 24.78 -23.58 -23.83
N ARG A 16 24.61 -22.80 -24.92
CA ARG A 16 24.15 -21.40 -24.85
C ARG A 16 22.68 -21.21 -24.47
N ARG A 17 21.80 -22.16 -24.79
CA ARG A 17 20.41 -22.16 -24.30
C ARG A 17 20.36 -22.37 -22.78
N ALA A 18 21.16 -23.28 -22.26
CA ALA A 18 21.30 -23.47 -20.82
C ALA A 18 21.95 -22.26 -20.13
N THR A 19 22.92 -21.59 -20.76
CA THR A 19 23.55 -20.37 -20.18
C THR A 19 22.64 -19.13 -20.23
N MET A 20 21.76 -19.00 -21.23
CA MET A 20 20.80 -17.88 -21.25
C MET A 20 19.68 -18.06 -20.24
N ILE A 21 19.14 -19.28 -20.09
CA ILE A 21 18.08 -19.56 -19.11
C ILE A 21 18.66 -19.51 -17.68
N ALA A 22 19.86 -20.04 -17.46
CA ALA A 22 20.58 -19.86 -16.21
C ALA A 22 20.95 -18.39 -15.97
N GLY A 23 21.31 -17.63 -17.01
CA GLY A 23 21.64 -16.20 -16.91
C GLY A 23 20.44 -15.33 -16.50
N SER A 24 19.24 -15.62 -16.99
CA SER A 24 18.01 -14.92 -16.59
C SER A 24 17.58 -15.27 -15.15
N LEU A 25 17.72 -16.53 -14.72
CA LEU A 25 17.48 -16.95 -13.34
C LEU A 25 18.55 -16.45 -12.36
N LEU A 26 19.83 -16.41 -12.78
CA LEU A 26 20.92 -15.84 -11.98
C LEU A 26 20.85 -14.32 -11.90
N PHE A 27 20.28 -13.60 -12.88
CA PHE A 27 20.12 -12.15 -12.80
C PHE A 27 19.01 -11.76 -11.82
N VAL A 28 17.90 -12.51 -11.79
CA VAL A 28 16.84 -12.33 -10.78
C VAL A 28 17.36 -12.63 -9.37
N VAL A 29 18.19 -13.68 -9.20
CA VAL A 29 18.83 -14.00 -7.91
C VAL A 29 19.95 -13.01 -7.55
N ALA A 30 20.70 -12.48 -8.53
CA ALA A 30 21.78 -11.52 -8.30
C ALA A 30 21.27 -10.12 -7.92
N VAL A 31 20.10 -9.70 -8.43
CA VAL A 31 19.45 -8.45 -8.00
C VAL A 31 18.93 -8.56 -6.56
N SER A 32 18.54 -9.76 -6.10
CA SER A 32 18.26 -10.02 -4.68
C SER A 32 19.51 -10.07 -3.79
N ALA A 33 20.70 -10.27 -4.37
CA ALA A 33 21.95 -10.48 -3.62
C ALA A 33 22.83 -9.23 -3.48
N THR A 34 22.42 -8.07 -3.99
CA THR A 34 23.18 -6.80 -3.86
C THR A 34 22.68 -5.85 -2.77
N ALA A 35 21.69 -6.25 -1.95
CA ALA A 35 21.36 -5.55 -0.72
C ALA A 35 22.40 -5.91 0.36
N ASN A 36 23.44 -5.10 0.47
CA ASN A 36 24.47 -5.24 1.50
C ASN A 36 23.92 -4.76 2.86
N PRO A 37 23.79 -5.60 3.89
CA PRO A 37 23.08 -5.26 5.14
C PRO A 37 23.95 -4.53 6.18
N GLY A 38 25.00 -3.81 5.75
CA GLY A 38 26.06 -3.35 6.65
C GLY A 38 26.33 -1.86 6.59
N ALA A 39 25.50 -1.03 7.23
CA ALA A 39 25.92 0.28 7.77
C ALA A 39 24.80 0.93 8.61
N VAL A 40 24.63 0.51 9.86
CA VAL A 40 23.93 1.32 10.88
C VAL A 40 24.86 1.43 12.09
N LYS A 41 25.34 2.63 12.40
CA LYS A 41 26.06 2.94 13.64
C LYS A 41 25.13 3.67 14.60
N ARG A 42 24.93 3.12 15.80
CA ARG A 42 24.24 3.78 16.93
C ARG A 42 25.19 4.77 17.63
N GLN A 43 24.68 5.96 17.93
CA GLN A 43 25.34 6.94 18.80
C GLN A 43 24.43 7.17 20.01
N ALA A 44 24.94 6.89 21.21
CA ALA A 44 24.23 7.05 22.48
C ALA A 44 24.50 8.44 23.07
N SER A 45 23.49 9.07 23.67
CA SER A 45 23.65 10.29 24.49
C SER A 45 23.03 10.08 25.87
N ALA A 46 23.61 10.74 26.88
CA ALA A 46 23.47 10.46 28.31
C ALA A 46 22.36 11.27 29.02
N THR A 47 21.75 10.68 30.05
CA THR A 47 20.67 11.24 30.89
C THR A 47 21.22 11.95 32.16
N ALA A 48 20.60 13.06 32.57
CA ALA A 48 20.82 13.75 33.86
C ALA A 48 19.49 14.01 34.60
N THR A 49 19.49 13.96 35.93
CA THR A 49 18.32 13.97 36.85
C THR A 49 18.21 15.31 37.63
N LYS A 50 16.99 15.78 37.99
CA LYS A 50 16.74 16.98 38.86
C LYS A 50 15.68 16.71 39.96
N THR A 51 15.77 17.45 41.09
CA THR A 51 15.13 17.26 42.43
C THR A 51 14.27 18.50 42.84
N SER A 52 13.28 18.36 43.74
CA SER A 52 12.29 19.37 44.24
C SER A 52 12.78 20.35 45.36
N ILE A 53 12.08 21.47 45.60
CA ILE A 53 12.48 22.66 46.44
C ILE A 53 11.47 22.96 47.58
N ASP A 54 11.92 23.43 48.76
CA ASP A 54 11.13 23.79 49.97
C ASP A 54 11.32 25.28 50.40
N PHE A 55 10.29 26.15 50.32
CA PHE A 55 10.25 27.50 50.92
C PHE A 55 8.83 27.95 51.32
N GLU A 56 8.69 28.87 52.31
CA GLU A 56 7.40 29.25 52.93
C GLU A 56 6.81 30.61 52.47
N SER A 57 7.64 31.53 51.96
CA SER A 57 7.17 32.86 51.48
C SER A 57 8.13 33.50 50.48
N LEU A 58 7.60 34.29 49.55
CA LEU A 58 8.36 35.01 48.53
C LEU A 58 8.20 36.53 48.68
N THR A 59 9.31 37.26 48.62
CA THR A 59 9.32 38.72 48.81
C THR A 59 10.18 39.43 47.76
N GLY A 60 10.10 40.76 47.68
CA GLY A 60 10.94 41.54 46.77
C GLY A 60 10.60 41.36 45.29
N CYS A 61 9.32 41.22 44.97
CA CYS A 61 8.88 40.97 43.60
C CYS A 61 9.10 42.17 42.66
N HIS A 62 9.56 41.90 41.45
CA HIS A 62 9.82 42.89 40.40
C HIS A 62 9.48 42.33 39.01
N MET A 63 9.39 43.22 38.01
CA MET A 63 8.91 42.86 36.66
C MET A 63 10.05 42.79 35.66
N HIS A 64 10.03 41.76 34.81
CA HIS A 64 10.78 41.69 33.56
C HIS A 64 9.78 41.53 32.41
N GLY A 65 9.51 42.61 31.68
CA GLY A 65 8.48 42.60 30.64
C GLY A 65 7.07 42.35 31.22
N PRO A 66 6.26 41.42 30.67
CA PRO A 66 4.93 41.10 31.19
C PRO A 66 4.93 40.09 32.35
N THR A 67 6.09 39.54 32.71
CA THR A 67 6.23 38.47 33.72
C THR A 67 6.78 39.02 35.04
N GLN A 68 6.20 38.59 36.15
CA GLN A 68 6.63 38.97 37.50
C GLN A 68 7.53 37.90 38.10
N PHE A 69 8.62 38.34 38.74
CA PHE A 69 9.56 37.49 39.44
C PHE A 69 9.66 37.91 40.91
N CYS A 70 9.82 36.95 41.80
CA CYS A 70 9.93 37.14 43.25
C CYS A 70 11.12 36.37 43.82
N MET A 71 11.67 36.85 44.93
CA MET A 71 12.89 36.31 45.52
C MET A 71 12.58 35.52 46.79
N ASP A 72 13.27 34.39 46.96
CA ASP A 72 13.51 33.76 48.25
C ASP A 72 15.01 33.64 48.46
N GLY A 73 15.54 34.37 49.46
CA GLY A 73 16.99 34.48 49.67
C GLY A 73 17.71 35.12 48.47
N SER A 74 18.55 34.34 47.78
CA SER A 74 19.31 34.75 46.59
C SER A 74 18.73 34.24 45.27
N ASP A 75 17.69 33.43 45.34
CA ASP A 75 17.15 32.70 44.19
C ASP A 75 15.86 33.37 43.71
N GLU A 76 15.70 33.45 42.38
CA GLU A 76 14.63 34.16 41.72
C GLU A 76 13.63 33.19 41.09
N TYR A 77 12.34 33.42 41.35
CA TYR A 77 11.24 32.53 40.95
C TYR A 77 10.19 33.29 40.15
N GLN A 78 9.68 32.68 39.09
CA GLN A 78 8.67 33.28 38.22
C GLN A 78 7.27 33.01 38.79
N ILE A 79 6.44 34.05 38.81
CA ILE A 79 5.03 33.95 39.16
C ILE A 79 4.18 33.92 37.88
N ILE A 80 3.37 32.87 37.72
CA ILE A 80 2.39 32.79 36.64
C ILE A 80 1.16 33.59 37.07
N LEU A 81 0.96 34.75 36.44
CA LEU A 81 -0.21 35.61 36.68
C LEU A 81 -1.37 35.17 35.76
N GLU A 82 -2.57 35.01 36.33
CA GLU A 82 -3.78 34.77 35.53
C GLU A 82 -4.15 35.98 34.66
N ALA A 83 -4.66 35.72 33.44
CA ALA A 83 -4.92 36.73 32.40
C ALA A 83 -6.04 37.75 32.71
N THR A 84 -6.64 37.70 33.90
CA THR A 84 -7.75 38.56 34.35
C THR A 84 -7.31 39.73 35.26
N MET A 85 -6.02 39.83 35.62
CA MET A 85 -5.48 40.89 36.47
C MET A 85 -5.41 42.25 35.74
N THR A 86 -6.33 43.16 36.03
CA THR A 86 -6.39 44.54 35.47
C THR A 86 -5.82 45.63 36.41
N LYS A 87 -5.07 45.25 37.45
CA LYS A 87 -4.31 46.15 38.34
C LYS A 87 -2.95 45.58 38.71
N ASP A 88 -2.03 46.47 39.11
CA ASP A 88 -0.63 46.16 39.43
C ASP A 88 -0.50 44.94 40.37
N PRO A 89 0.36 43.96 40.04
CA PRO A 89 0.49 42.72 40.81
C PRO A 89 1.16 42.96 42.18
N PRO A 90 0.85 42.14 43.21
CA PRO A 90 1.34 42.35 44.57
C PRO A 90 2.85 42.12 44.71
N THR A 91 3.45 42.73 45.73
CA THR A 91 4.91 42.75 45.95
C THR A 91 5.45 41.61 46.83
N SER A 92 4.57 40.74 47.35
CA SER A 92 4.92 39.57 48.16
C SER A 92 3.81 38.52 48.15
N TYR A 93 4.19 37.25 48.26
CA TYR A 93 3.30 36.09 48.37
C TYR A 93 3.68 35.24 49.58
N THR A 94 2.68 34.65 50.25
CA THR A 94 2.86 33.92 51.51
C THR A 94 2.15 32.57 51.47
N ASP A 95 2.45 31.69 52.42
CA ASP A 95 1.75 30.40 52.57
C ASP A 95 1.91 29.48 51.35
N CYS A 96 3.17 29.29 50.94
CA CYS A 96 3.53 28.47 49.79
C CYS A 96 3.48 26.97 50.13
N HIS A 97 2.90 26.16 49.24
CA HIS A 97 2.75 24.71 49.41
C HIS A 97 2.80 23.97 48.06
N SER A 98 3.04 22.66 48.07
CA SER A 98 3.29 21.85 46.86
C SER A 98 2.17 20.85 46.56
N HIS A 99 1.86 20.67 45.27
CA HIS A 99 1.02 19.59 44.75
C HIS A 99 1.83 18.80 43.72
N GLY A 100 2.29 17.60 44.07
CA GLY A 100 3.16 16.81 43.20
C GLY A 100 4.55 17.45 43.04
N SER A 101 4.95 17.78 41.81
CA SER A 101 6.20 18.50 41.50
C SER A 101 6.07 20.02 41.52
N ASP A 102 4.84 20.54 41.62
CA ASP A 102 4.52 21.94 41.35
C ASP A 102 4.27 22.69 42.65
N THR A 103 4.71 23.95 42.73
CA THR A 103 4.63 24.78 43.94
C THR A 103 3.68 25.95 43.72
N TYR A 104 2.81 26.23 44.70
CA TYR A 104 1.81 27.28 44.66
C TYR A 104 1.91 28.18 45.89
N CYS A 105 1.63 29.47 45.74
CA CYS A 105 1.65 30.45 46.84
C CYS A 105 0.37 31.30 46.84
N MET A 106 -0.06 31.74 48.03
CA MET A 106 -1.26 32.56 48.19
C MET A 106 -0.99 34.04 47.91
N ASN A 107 -1.86 34.64 47.10
CA ASN A 107 -1.94 36.09 46.90
C ASN A 107 -2.70 36.76 48.06
N PRO A 108 -2.34 37.99 48.47
CA PRO A 108 -3.09 38.79 49.44
C PRO A 108 -4.62 38.89 49.25
N ASN A 109 -5.13 38.63 48.04
CA ASN A 109 -6.56 38.64 47.72
C ASN A 109 -7.26 37.27 47.88
N GLY A 110 -6.54 36.23 48.32
CA GLY A 110 -7.09 34.90 48.63
C GLY A 110 -7.16 33.91 47.45
N GLY A 111 -6.43 34.16 46.36
CA GLY A 111 -6.26 33.22 45.25
C GLY A 111 -4.85 32.61 45.23
N GLU A 112 -4.70 31.40 44.69
CA GLU A 112 -3.43 30.69 44.58
C GLU A 112 -2.78 30.94 43.21
N VAL A 113 -1.46 31.14 43.20
CA VAL A 113 -0.68 31.32 41.96
C VAL A 113 0.45 30.30 41.90
N GLN A 114 0.70 29.74 40.71
CA GLN A 114 1.79 28.78 40.50
C GLN A 114 3.14 29.51 40.44
N VAL A 115 4.11 28.93 41.15
CA VAL A 115 5.48 29.42 41.20
C VAL A 115 6.40 28.43 40.50
N LEU A 116 7.19 28.95 39.56
CA LEU A 116 8.13 28.16 38.77
C LEU A 116 9.55 28.63 39.07
N VAL A 117 10.45 27.67 39.24
CA VAL A 117 11.90 27.92 39.19
C VAL A 117 12.20 28.43 37.79
N GLU A 118 13.13 29.38 37.66
CA GLU A 118 13.55 29.92 36.36
C GLU A 118 13.75 28.79 35.32
N GLY A 119 12.83 28.70 34.36
CA GLY A 119 12.81 27.67 33.29
C GLY A 119 11.79 26.51 33.40
N GLY A 120 10.80 26.53 34.31
CA GLY A 120 9.67 25.56 34.34
C GLY A 120 8.39 26.07 33.64
N THR A 121 7.44 25.18 33.30
CA THR A 121 6.16 25.51 32.60
C THR A 121 4.94 25.02 33.41
N ALA A 122 3.81 25.74 33.37
CA ALA A 122 2.64 25.65 34.27
C ALA A 122 1.51 24.69 33.86
N THR A 123 0.69 24.26 34.83
CA THR A 123 -0.47 23.34 34.72
C THR A 123 -1.64 23.88 35.54
N THR A 124 -2.86 23.96 34.97
CA THR A 124 -4.07 24.45 35.65
C THR A 124 -5.23 23.46 35.50
N GLN A 125 -5.91 23.12 36.60
CA GLN A 125 -7.14 22.31 36.68
C GLN A 125 -8.32 23.16 37.17
N THR A 126 -9.54 22.92 36.65
CA THR A 126 -10.79 23.40 37.27
C THR A 126 -11.92 22.35 37.17
N ALA A 127 -12.80 22.32 38.17
CA ALA A 127 -13.67 21.20 38.56
C ALA A 127 -15.09 21.15 37.95
N LYS A 128 -15.47 19.91 37.56
CA LYS A 128 -16.73 19.12 37.65
C LYS A 128 -18.11 19.79 37.92
N GLU A 129 -19.08 19.50 37.04
CA GLU A 129 -20.51 19.27 37.36
C GLU A 129 -21.14 18.25 36.39
N THR A 130 -22.07 17.40 36.87
CA THR A 130 -22.54 16.17 36.21
C THR A 130 -24.01 16.26 35.76
N ALA A 131 -24.32 15.93 34.50
CA ALA A 131 -25.67 15.53 34.08
C ALA A 131 -25.62 14.61 32.84
N ALA A 132 -26.24 13.43 32.93
CA ALA A 132 -26.28 12.41 31.88
C ALA A 132 -27.42 12.70 30.87
N ALA A 133 -27.13 12.59 29.56
CA ALA A 133 -28.11 12.63 28.48
C ALA A 133 -27.78 11.66 27.32
N LYS A 134 -28.84 11.37 26.55
CA LYS A 134 -29.08 10.32 25.55
C LYS A 134 -28.09 10.32 24.37
N LYS A 135 -27.78 9.13 23.82
CA LYS A 135 -26.82 8.89 22.72
C LYS A 135 -27.34 9.49 21.40
N ASP A 136 -26.82 10.66 21.00
CA ASP A 136 -27.08 11.30 19.71
C ASP A 136 -26.17 10.72 18.62
N GLU A 137 -26.68 10.60 17.39
CA GLU A 137 -25.92 10.16 16.21
C GLU A 137 -25.00 11.30 15.74
N ILE A 138 -23.69 11.14 15.92
CA ILE A 138 -22.68 12.17 15.64
C ILE A 138 -22.42 12.18 14.13
N THR A 139 -22.80 13.27 13.46
CA THR A 139 -22.61 13.46 12.01
C THR A 139 -21.54 14.51 11.69
N ALA A 140 -21.16 15.34 12.67
CA ALA A 140 -20.05 16.29 12.63
C ALA A 140 -19.63 16.64 14.07
N VAL A 141 -18.39 17.07 14.24
CA VAL A 141 -17.86 17.68 15.47
C VAL A 141 -17.21 19.02 15.11
N SER A 142 -17.43 20.05 15.94
CA SER A 142 -17.02 21.43 15.67
C SER A 142 -16.27 22.02 16.86
N ASP A 143 -15.79 23.26 16.73
CA ASP A 143 -15.09 23.98 17.82
C ASP A 143 -13.89 23.19 18.35
N CYS A 144 -13.11 22.67 17.40
CA CYS A 144 -11.93 21.90 17.71
C CYS A 144 -10.86 22.79 18.35
N HIS A 145 -10.21 22.30 19.40
CA HIS A 145 -9.19 23.00 20.14
C HIS A 145 -8.16 22.00 20.69
N MET A 146 -6.95 22.49 20.93
CA MET A 146 -5.84 21.66 21.39
C MET A 146 -5.73 21.69 22.91
N HIS A 147 -5.64 20.51 23.52
CA HIS A 147 -5.11 20.33 24.87
C HIS A 147 -3.75 19.64 24.72
N GLU A 148 -2.67 20.37 25.04
CA GLU A 148 -1.29 19.93 24.84
C GLU A 148 -1.01 19.53 23.37
N ALA A 149 -0.85 18.24 23.08
CA ALA A 149 -0.61 17.68 21.74
C ALA A 149 -1.83 16.92 21.17
N SER A 150 -2.99 17.07 21.81
CA SER A 150 -4.20 16.31 21.50
C SER A 150 -5.33 17.22 21.04
N LEU A 151 -5.99 16.86 19.94
CA LEU A 151 -7.11 17.60 19.39
C LEU A 151 -8.42 17.13 20.04
N TYR A 152 -9.19 18.08 20.58
CA TYR A 152 -10.52 17.86 21.13
C TYR A 152 -11.54 18.66 20.33
N CYS A 153 -12.71 18.08 20.05
CA CYS A 153 -13.80 18.76 19.35
C CYS A 153 -15.11 18.56 20.09
N ILE A 154 -16.02 19.52 19.92
CA ILE A 154 -17.33 19.53 20.57
C ILE A 154 -18.36 18.89 19.63
N GLY A 155 -19.05 17.87 20.12
CA GLY A 155 -20.14 17.21 19.41
C GLY A 155 -21.48 17.94 19.55
N PRO A 156 -22.51 17.48 18.82
CA PRO A 156 -23.82 18.14 18.74
C PRO A 156 -24.56 18.25 20.08
N SER A 157 -24.24 17.39 21.05
CA SER A 157 -24.78 17.40 22.42
C SER A 157 -23.96 18.25 23.41
N SER A 158 -23.06 19.11 22.90
CA SER A 158 -22.05 19.83 23.71
C SER A 158 -21.14 18.89 24.51
N SER A 159 -21.08 17.62 24.11
CA SER A 159 -20.17 16.64 24.70
C SER A 159 -18.84 16.73 23.96
N GLU A 160 -17.75 16.68 24.72
CA GLU A 160 -16.41 16.77 24.17
C GLU A 160 -15.92 15.40 23.71
N TYR A 161 -15.25 15.38 22.56
CA TYR A 161 -14.69 14.20 21.94
C TYR A 161 -13.21 14.43 21.67
N TYR A 162 -12.40 13.46 22.09
CA TYR A 162 -11.01 13.34 21.70
C TYR A 162 -10.94 12.87 20.25
N VAL A 163 -10.16 13.57 19.42
CA VAL A 163 -9.93 13.22 18.02
C VAL A 163 -8.54 12.61 17.87
N GLN A 164 -8.49 11.34 17.49
CA GLN A 164 -7.24 10.58 17.40
C GLN A 164 -6.55 10.84 16.06
N THR A 165 -5.89 12.00 15.95
CA THR A 165 -5.13 12.44 14.77
C THR A 165 -3.64 12.58 15.05
N THR A 166 -2.79 12.48 14.03
CA THR A 166 -1.33 12.67 14.09
C THR A 166 -0.87 14.13 14.02
N ILE A 167 -1.76 15.10 14.27
CA ILE A 167 -1.44 16.53 14.15
C ILE A 167 -0.37 16.89 15.20
N THR A 168 0.82 17.23 14.73
CA THR A 168 1.89 17.81 15.54
C THR A 168 1.69 19.32 15.63
N ASN A 169 2.16 19.95 16.70
CA ASN A 169 1.90 21.34 17.13
C ASN A 169 2.44 22.44 16.17
N THR A 170 2.65 22.11 14.90
CA THR A 170 3.19 22.96 13.83
C THR A 170 2.25 23.15 12.64
N GLU A 171 1.08 22.49 12.59
CA GLU A 171 0.09 22.65 11.52
C GLU A 171 -1.24 23.25 12.01
N GLU A 172 -1.90 23.99 11.12
CA GLU A 172 -3.21 24.64 11.33
C GLU A 172 -4.29 23.55 11.38
N TYR A 173 -4.87 23.31 12.56
CA TYR A 173 -5.88 22.25 12.76
C TYR A 173 -7.27 22.67 12.24
N PRO A 174 -8.09 21.71 11.75
CA PRO A 174 -9.41 22.03 11.22
C PRO A 174 -10.35 22.49 12.35
N ALA A 175 -11.08 23.58 12.13
CA ALA A 175 -12.05 24.10 13.09
C ALA A 175 -13.27 23.17 13.29
N GLN A 176 -13.51 22.24 12.36
CA GLN A 176 -14.58 21.24 12.42
C GLN A 176 -14.22 20.00 11.59
N LEU A 177 -14.62 18.82 12.07
CA LEU A 177 -14.60 17.58 11.28
C LEU A 177 -16.04 17.21 10.90
N THR A 178 -16.24 16.84 9.65
CA THR A 178 -17.57 16.55 9.10
C THR A 178 -17.65 15.10 8.59
N SER A 179 -18.85 14.67 8.20
CA SER A 179 -19.07 13.31 7.67
C SER A 179 -18.71 12.21 8.67
N CYS A 180 -19.06 12.43 9.94
CA CYS A 180 -18.84 11.43 10.97
C CYS A 180 -19.79 10.24 10.77
N HIS A 181 -19.28 9.02 10.92
CA HIS A 181 -20.02 7.79 10.79
C HIS A 181 -19.49 6.74 11.75
N SER A 182 -20.34 5.80 12.15
CA SER A 182 -19.98 4.79 13.15
C SER A 182 -19.83 3.40 12.55
N HIS A 183 -18.81 2.67 12.99
CA HIS A 183 -18.63 1.24 12.72
C HIS A 183 -18.67 0.49 14.05
N GLY A 184 -19.82 -0.13 14.37
CA GLY A 184 -20.00 -0.78 15.67
C GLY A 184 -20.13 0.23 16.81
N GLU A 185 -19.20 0.21 17.77
CA GLU A 185 -19.19 1.13 18.91
C GLU A 185 -18.30 2.37 18.70
N GLU A 186 -17.49 2.36 17.64
CA GLU A 186 -16.52 3.42 17.32
C GLU A 186 -17.13 4.41 16.31
N THR A 187 -16.75 5.69 16.44
CA THR A 187 -17.19 6.75 15.53
C THR A 187 -15.97 7.40 14.90
N TYR A 188 -16.05 7.62 13.59
CA TYR A 188 -14.96 8.16 12.77
C TYR A 188 -15.43 9.43 12.09
N CYS A 189 -14.60 10.44 12.03
CA CYS A 189 -14.87 11.72 11.35
C CYS A 189 -13.80 12.01 10.30
N MET A 190 -14.14 12.70 9.22
CA MET A 190 -13.16 13.05 8.18
C MET A 190 -12.29 14.23 8.62
N SER A 191 -10.98 14.01 8.65
CA SER A 191 -9.92 15.02 8.76
C SER A 191 -9.21 15.20 7.40
N ASP A 192 -8.25 16.12 7.35
CA ASP A 192 -7.44 16.37 6.15
C ASP A 192 -6.51 15.19 5.80
N ASP A 193 -6.15 14.36 6.78
CA ASP A 193 -5.31 13.16 6.63
C ASP A 193 -6.11 11.85 6.46
N GLY A 194 -7.45 11.91 6.52
CA GLY A 194 -8.32 10.74 6.37
C GLY A 194 -9.36 10.58 7.48
N GLU A 195 -9.81 9.35 7.74
CA GLU A 195 -10.78 9.07 8.80
C GLU A 195 -10.08 9.06 10.17
N ALA A 196 -10.45 10.00 11.03
CA ALA A 196 -9.97 10.09 12.40
C ALA A 196 -10.99 9.46 13.35
N PRO A 197 -10.60 8.47 14.17
CA PRO A 197 -11.45 7.99 15.26
C PRO A 197 -11.72 9.11 16.26
N ILE A 198 -12.96 9.18 16.75
CA ILE A 198 -13.35 10.05 17.85
C ILE A 198 -13.82 9.23 19.05
N LEU A 199 -13.31 9.58 20.22
CA LEU A 199 -13.61 8.94 21.50
C LEU A 199 -14.27 9.96 22.43
N PRO A 200 -15.30 9.60 23.21
CA PRO A 200 -15.83 10.51 24.22
C PRO A 200 -14.72 10.90 25.20
N ALA A 201 -14.51 12.20 25.44
CA ALA A 201 -13.45 12.68 26.33
C ALA A 201 -13.60 12.12 27.75
N ALA A 202 -14.84 11.94 28.22
CA ALA A 202 -15.14 11.31 29.50
C ALA A 202 -14.70 9.83 29.60
N ASP A 203 -14.67 9.09 28.49
CA ASP A 203 -14.19 7.71 28.47
C ASP A 203 -12.66 7.64 28.46
N VAL A 204 -12.01 8.65 27.86
CA VAL A 204 -10.56 8.88 27.92
C VAL A 204 -10.10 9.24 29.34
N GLU A 205 -10.77 10.20 29.97
CA GLU A 205 -10.46 10.65 31.33
C GLU A 205 -10.75 9.59 32.41
N SER A 206 -11.75 8.74 32.18
CA SER A 206 -12.10 7.64 33.11
C SER A 206 -11.27 6.38 32.90
N GLY A 207 -10.35 6.37 31.93
CA GLY A 207 -9.50 5.22 31.58
C GLY A 207 -10.27 4.04 30.98
N LYS A 208 -11.49 4.27 30.48
CA LYS A 208 -12.32 3.27 29.80
C LYS A 208 -12.01 3.15 28.31
N ALA A 209 -11.53 4.24 27.72
CA ALA A 209 -10.93 4.29 26.40
C ALA A 209 -9.50 4.80 26.60
N ASP A 210 -8.51 4.07 26.09
CA ASP A 210 -7.11 4.52 26.18
C ASP A 210 -6.77 5.33 24.91
N PRO A 211 -6.57 6.66 24.98
CA PRO A 211 -6.19 7.48 23.84
C PRO A 211 -4.78 7.12 23.31
N GLN A 212 -3.99 6.38 24.08
CA GLN A 212 -2.69 5.84 23.71
C GLN A 212 -2.79 4.42 23.12
N GLN A 213 -4.00 3.88 22.92
CA GLN A 213 -4.17 2.57 22.32
C GLN A 213 -3.71 2.58 20.85
N GLU A 214 -2.67 1.79 20.56
CA GLU A 214 -2.18 1.54 19.21
C GLU A 214 -3.28 0.92 18.34
N HIS A 215 -3.69 1.62 17.28
CA HIS A 215 -4.59 1.07 16.25
C HIS A 215 -3.79 0.31 15.21
N CYS A 216 -3.71 -1.00 15.42
CA CYS A 216 -2.99 -1.90 14.53
C CYS A 216 -3.90 -2.46 13.43
N HIS A 217 -3.51 -2.25 12.17
CA HIS A 217 -4.12 -2.83 10.97
C HIS A 217 -3.05 -3.54 10.13
N PHE A 218 -3.44 -4.22 9.05
CA PHE A 218 -2.52 -5.01 8.22
C PHE A 218 -2.50 -4.54 6.78
N HIS A 219 -1.31 -4.29 6.26
CA HIS A 219 -1.07 -4.13 4.82
C HIS A 219 -0.13 -5.22 4.36
N ALA A 220 -0.56 -6.01 3.37
CA ALA A 220 0.21 -7.15 2.86
C ALA A 220 0.82 -8.02 4.00
N GLY A 221 0.03 -8.31 5.05
CA GLY A 221 0.43 -9.20 6.15
C GLY A 221 1.48 -8.64 7.11
N VAL A 222 1.87 -7.38 6.93
CA VAL A 222 2.66 -6.60 7.88
C VAL A 222 1.71 -5.74 8.70
N GLU A 223 1.93 -5.73 10.01
CA GLU A 223 1.13 -4.97 10.95
C GLU A 223 1.65 -3.54 11.02
N HIS A 224 0.76 -2.58 10.78
CA HIS A 224 1.00 -1.16 10.96
C HIS A 224 0.13 -0.67 12.09
N CYS A 225 0.77 -0.15 13.14
CA CYS A 225 0.09 0.45 14.28
C CYS A 225 0.21 1.97 14.18
N VAL A 226 -0.92 2.66 14.18
CA VAL A 226 -1.01 4.12 14.20
C VAL A 226 -1.64 4.57 15.51
N GLY A 227 -1.21 5.73 16.02
CA GLY A 227 -1.59 6.16 17.37
C GLY A 227 -0.77 5.46 18.46
N GLY A 228 -0.98 5.90 19.71
CA GLY A 228 -0.04 5.66 20.80
C GLY A 228 1.06 6.70 20.75
N GLY A 229 0.98 7.69 21.64
CA GLY A 229 2.09 8.60 21.85
C GLY A 229 3.31 7.75 22.17
N SER A 230 4.28 7.75 21.26
CA SER A 230 5.62 7.37 21.62
C SER A 230 6.05 8.33 22.71
N GLU A 231 5.98 7.88 23.98
CA GLU A 231 6.86 8.44 24.99
C GLU A 231 8.24 8.53 24.34
N GLU A 232 8.86 9.70 24.39
CA GLU A 232 10.22 9.91 23.90
C GLU A 232 11.15 8.88 24.57
N GLY A 233 11.37 7.74 23.89
CA GLY A 233 12.18 6.63 24.41
C GLY A 233 11.54 5.24 24.37
N GLY A 234 10.24 5.10 24.06
CA GLY A 234 9.59 3.79 23.90
C GLY A 234 9.94 3.14 22.55
N GLN A 235 10.92 2.24 22.51
CA GLN A 235 11.23 1.47 21.31
C GLN A 235 10.04 0.57 20.95
N ARG A 236 9.35 0.82 19.83
CA ARG A 236 8.28 -0.06 19.33
C ARG A 236 8.79 -1.50 19.22
N ASP A 237 7.99 -2.45 19.70
CA ASP A 237 8.37 -3.86 19.69
C ASP A 237 8.23 -4.45 18.28
N CYS A 238 9.36 -4.57 17.59
CA CYS A 238 9.48 -5.24 16.30
C CYS A 238 9.62 -6.77 16.43
N GLY A 239 9.48 -7.29 17.66
CA GLY A 239 9.42 -8.70 17.95
C GLY A 239 8.21 -9.37 17.30
N ARG A 240 8.31 -10.69 17.15
CA ARG A 240 7.20 -11.51 16.67
C ARG A 240 6.07 -11.48 17.72
N LYS A 241 4.89 -10.97 17.35
CA LYS A 241 3.66 -11.10 18.14
C LYS A 241 3.01 -12.47 17.87
N ASP A 242 2.96 -13.34 18.88
CA ASP A 242 2.24 -14.61 18.80
C ASP A 242 0.73 -14.37 18.89
N ARG A 243 -0.04 -14.96 17.97
CA ARG A 243 -1.50 -14.86 17.91
C ARG A 243 -2.14 -16.22 17.85
N ASP A 244 -3.33 -16.33 18.44
CA ASP A 244 -4.18 -17.49 18.28
C ASP A 244 -4.86 -17.44 16.91
N TYR A 245 -4.31 -18.17 15.95
CA TYR A 245 -4.83 -18.24 14.59
C TYR A 245 -5.91 -19.31 14.46
N LYS A 246 -7.08 -18.95 13.91
CA LYS A 246 -8.13 -19.91 13.52
C LYS A 246 -7.76 -20.66 12.23
N ILE A 247 -6.85 -21.63 12.35
CA ILE A 247 -6.30 -22.42 11.21
C ILE A 247 -7.41 -23.05 10.35
N GLY A 248 -8.50 -23.55 10.96
CA GLY A 248 -9.59 -24.19 10.23
C GLY A 248 -10.28 -23.27 9.20
N ILE A 249 -10.50 -22.00 9.57
CA ILE A 249 -11.08 -21.00 8.66
C ILE A 249 -10.11 -20.65 7.53
N ARG A 250 -8.80 -20.57 7.83
CA ARG A 250 -7.75 -20.27 6.84
C ARG A 250 -7.62 -21.38 5.80
N ILE A 251 -7.70 -22.65 6.23
CA ILE A 251 -7.76 -23.82 5.34
C ILE A 251 -9.03 -23.80 4.50
N GLY A 252 -10.19 -23.51 5.09
CA GLY A 252 -11.45 -23.39 4.35
C GLY A 252 -11.38 -22.31 3.26
N MET A 253 -10.80 -21.16 3.61
CA MET A 253 -10.66 -20.01 2.72
C MET A 253 -9.74 -20.30 1.53
N LEU A 254 -8.72 -21.12 1.69
CA LEU A 254 -7.84 -21.56 0.60
C LEU A 254 -8.65 -22.17 -0.56
N PHE A 255 -9.62 -23.03 -0.27
CA PHE A 255 -10.47 -23.63 -1.30
C PHE A 255 -11.40 -22.62 -1.95
N VAL A 256 -11.89 -21.63 -1.18
CA VAL A 256 -12.74 -20.56 -1.72
C VAL A 256 -11.94 -19.70 -2.70
N VAL A 257 -10.72 -19.29 -2.34
CA VAL A 257 -9.83 -18.53 -3.23
C VAL A 257 -9.48 -19.33 -4.48
N LEU A 258 -9.20 -20.64 -4.35
CA LEU A 258 -8.94 -21.51 -5.51
C LEU A 258 -10.13 -21.57 -6.47
N VAL A 259 -11.36 -21.63 -5.96
CA VAL A 259 -12.58 -21.62 -6.79
C VAL A 259 -12.76 -20.26 -7.45
N ALA A 260 -12.60 -19.17 -6.71
CA ALA A 260 -12.73 -17.81 -7.23
C ALA A 260 -11.71 -17.50 -8.33
N SER A 261 -10.44 -17.82 -8.10
CA SER A 261 -9.36 -17.65 -9.08
C SER A 261 -9.62 -18.49 -10.34
N SER A 262 -10.08 -19.73 -10.16
CA SER A 262 -10.46 -20.62 -11.27
C SER A 262 -11.61 -20.05 -12.09
N ILE A 263 -12.67 -19.55 -11.45
CA ILE A 263 -13.81 -18.93 -12.15
C ILE A 263 -13.33 -17.71 -12.94
N GLY A 264 -12.50 -16.85 -12.33
CA GLY A 264 -11.99 -15.64 -12.96
C GLY A 264 -11.17 -15.93 -14.21
N VAL A 265 -10.22 -16.86 -14.14
CA VAL A 265 -9.27 -17.12 -15.24
C VAL A 265 -9.83 -18.05 -16.31
N PHE A 266 -10.55 -19.12 -15.92
CA PHE A 266 -11.09 -20.08 -16.90
C PHE A 266 -12.36 -19.58 -17.57
N GLY A 267 -13.15 -18.73 -16.90
CA GLY A 267 -14.42 -18.20 -17.41
C GLY A 267 -14.30 -17.57 -18.80
N PRO A 268 -13.46 -16.53 -19.00
CA PRO A 268 -13.28 -15.90 -20.31
C PRO A 268 -12.72 -16.84 -21.38
N ILE A 269 -11.86 -17.79 -21.00
CA ILE A 269 -11.27 -18.78 -21.92
C ILE A 269 -12.34 -19.73 -22.43
N LEU A 270 -13.17 -20.28 -21.54
CA LEU A 270 -14.27 -21.17 -21.92
C LEU A 270 -15.32 -20.40 -22.73
N MET A 271 -15.64 -19.16 -22.35
CA MET A 271 -16.55 -18.29 -23.10
C MET A 271 -16.08 -18.06 -24.54
N SER A 272 -14.77 -17.90 -24.75
CA SER A 272 -14.17 -17.72 -26.08
C SER A 272 -14.31 -18.93 -27.02
N THR A 273 -14.59 -20.12 -26.45
CA THR A 273 -14.82 -21.35 -27.23
C THR A 273 -16.20 -21.35 -27.90
N PHE A 274 -17.18 -20.67 -27.31
CA PHE A 274 -18.56 -20.66 -27.78
C PHE A 274 -18.94 -19.37 -28.53
N VAL A 275 -18.17 -18.29 -28.36
CA VAL A 275 -18.48 -16.98 -28.93
C VAL A 275 -17.29 -16.41 -29.69
N PRO A 276 -17.47 -15.87 -30.92
CA PRO A 276 -16.38 -15.32 -31.72
C PRO A 276 -15.70 -14.12 -31.03
N VAL A 277 -14.40 -14.25 -30.74
CA VAL A 277 -13.60 -13.31 -29.93
C VAL A 277 -13.58 -11.89 -30.52
N ARG A 278 -13.44 -11.76 -31.84
CA ARG A 278 -13.22 -10.47 -32.53
C ARG A 278 -14.49 -9.63 -32.75
N SER A 279 -15.67 -10.20 -32.57
CA SER A 279 -16.94 -9.48 -32.75
C SER A 279 -17.77 -9.42 -31.47
N ASN A 280 -17.26 -9.95 -30.36
CA ASN A 280 -18.00 -10.02 -29.12
C ASN A 280 -17.69 -8.82 -28.24
N ILE A 281 -18.61 -7.86 -28.24
CA ILE A 281 -18.55 -6.66 -27.40
C ILE A 281 -18.34 -7.00 -25.92
N VAL A 282 -18.88 -8.12 -25.42
CA VAL A 282 -18.71 -8.53 -24.02
C VAL A 282 -17.26 -8.89 -23.72
N LEU A 283 -16.57 -9.59 -24.64
CA LEU A 283 -15.16 -9.91 -24.47
C LEU A 283 -14.28 -8.66 -24.61
N THR A 284 -14.63 -7.72 -25.49
CA THR A 284 -13.94 -6.42 -25.59
C THR A 284 -14.08 -5.63 -24.29
N ILE A 285 -15.28 -5.55 -23.70
CA ILE A 285 -15.52 -4.88 -22.40
C ILE A 285 -14.74 -5.57 -21.28
N LEU A 286 -14.84 -6.90 -21.15
CA LEU A 286 -14.12 -7.66 -20.11
C LEU A 286 -12.61 -7.53 -20.25
N LYS A 287 -12.09 -7.49 -21.47
CA LYS A 287 -10.67 -7.29 -21.76
C LYS A 287 -10.19 -5.90 -21.32
N GLN A 288 -10.96 -4.85 -21.59
CA GLN A 288 -10.61 -3.50 -21.13
C GLN A 288 -10.81 -3.32 -19.63
N PHE A 289 -11.87 -3.90 -19.07
CA PHE A 289 -12.04 -4.02 -17.61
C PHE A 289 -10.79 -4.63 -16.97
N GLY A 290 -10.29 -5.74 -17.53
CA GLY A 290 -9.06 -6.36 -17.09
C GLY A 290 -7.83 -5.44 -17.18
N THR A 291 -7.68 -4.68 -18.26
CA THR A 291 -6.62 -3.66 -18.37
C THR A 291 -6.67 -2.65 -17.22
N GLY A 292 -7.88 -2.18 -16.85
CA GLY A 292 -8.06 -1.25 -15.74
C GLY A 292 -7.70 -1.87 -14.39
N VAL A 293 -8.09 -3.13 -14.18
CA VAL A 293 -7.73 -3.90 -12.97
C VAL A 293 -6.22 -4.02 -12.83
N ILE A 294 -5.49 -4.43 -13.87
CA ILE A 294 -4.02 -4.59 -13.80
C ILE A 294 -3.31 -3.25 -13.54
N ILE A 295 -3.74 -2.16 -14.18
CA ILE A 295 -3.18 -0.83 -13.95
C ILE A 295 -3.41 -0.39 -12.50
N SER A 296 -4.64 -0.54 -11.98
CA SER A 296 -4.94 -0.19 -10.59
C SER A 296 -4.19 -1.09 -9.60
N THR A 297 -4.07 -2.39 -9.86
CA THR A 297 -3.25 -3.30 -9.05
C THR A 297 -1.81 -2.80 -8.95
N ALA A 298 -1.20 -2.41 -10.07
CA ALA A 298 0.18 -1.98 -10.11
C ALA A 298 0.43 -0.70 -9.28
N PHE A 299 -0.45 0.30 -9.40
CA PHE A 299 -0.28 1.59 -8.73
C PHE A 299 -0.88 1.67 -7.33
N VAL A 300 -2.07 1.10 -7.10
CA VAL A 300 -2.84 1.28 -5.87
C VAL A 300 -2.55 0.20 -4.84
N HIS A 301 -2.14 -0.99 -5.27
CA HIS A 301 -1.85 -2.11 -4.37
C HIS A 301 -0.36 -2.38 -4.27
N LEU A 302 0.30 -2.72 -5.37
CA LEU A 302 1.70 -3.14 -5.35
C LEU A 302 2.66 -2.02 -5.00
N PHE A 303 2.54 -0.87 -5.66
CA PHE A 303 3.40 0.27 -5.41
C PHE A 303 3.22 0.81 -3.99
N THR A 304 1.97 0.97 -3.53
CA THR A 304 1.65 1.50 -2.19
C THR A 304 2.07 0.53 -1.09
N HIS A 305 1.81 -0.78 -1.23
CA HIS A 305 2.25 -1.78 -0.27
C HIS A 305 3.77 -1.75 -0.14
N ALA A 306 4.50 -1.75 -1.26
CA ALA A 306 5.94 -1.65 -1.22
C ALA A 306 6.42 -0.35 -0.54
N PHE A 307 5.76 0.77 -0.82
CA PHE A 307 6.08 2.05 -0.17
C PHE A 307 5.91 1.97 1.35
N MET A 308 4.81 1.39 1.82
CA MET A 308 4.54 1.21 3.26
C MET A 308 5.52 0.23 3.92
N MET A 309 5.95 -0.84 3.24
CA MET A 309 6.97 -1.77 3.77
C MET A 309 8.31 -1.07 3.99
N PHE A 310 8.70 -0.21 3.06
CA PHE A 310 9.95 0.55 3.12
C PHE A 310 9.88 1.73 4.10
N GLY A 311 8.69 2.24 4.39
CA GLY A 311 8.45 3.26 5.42
C GLY A 311 8.19 2.71 6.82
N ASN A 312 8.28 1.39 7.03
CA ASN A 312 8.03 0.79 8.34
C ASN A 312 9.15 1.14 9.34
N GLU A 313 8.79 1.60 10.53
CA GLU A 313 9.74 2.04 11.56
C GLU A 313 10.70 0.94 12.04
N CYS A 314 10.31 -0.33 11.95
CA CYS A 314 11.18 -1.46 12.28
C CYS A 314 12.36 -1.61 11.30
N LEU A 315 12.28 -1.01 10.11
CA LEU A 315 13.36 -0.97 9.14
C LEU A 315 14.37 0.17 9.43
N GLY A 316 13.92 1.22 10.12
CA GLY A 316 14.67 2.46 10.34
C GLY A 316 14.75 3.36 9.10
N GLU A 317 15.58 4.40 9.16
CA GLU A 317 15.76 5.33 8.03
C GLU A 317 16.48 4.66 6.84
N LEU A 318 15.85 4.76 5.67
CA LEU A 318 16.46 4.33 4.42
C LEU A 318 17.58 5.28 4.00
N GLN A 319 18.65 4.71 3.43
CA GLN A 319 19.74 5.50 2.83
C GLN A 319 19.30 6.29 1.59
N TYR A 320 18.20 5.86 0.96
CA TYR A 320 17.65 6.50 -0.22
C TYR A 320 16.12 6.51 -0.11
N GLU A 321 15.54 7.71 -0.02
CA GLU A 321 14.10 7.92 0.15
C GLU A 321 13.28 7.33 -1.00
N ALA A 322 13.77 7.47 -2.24
CA ALA A 322 13.08 6.99 -3.42
C ALA A 322 13.38 5.51 -3.77
N THR A 323 13.77 4.69 -2.78
CA THR A 323 14.04 3.24 -2.96
C THR A 323 12.90 2.51 -3.67
N THR A 324 11.66 2.71 -3.21
CA THR A 324 10.47 2.07 -3.82
C THR A 324 10.34 2.41 -5.29
N ALA A 325 10.37 3.70 -5.64
CA ALA A 325 10.25 4.16 -7.01
C ALA A 325 11.42 3.69 -7.89
N ALA A 326 12.64 3.63 -7.36
CA ALA A 326 13.80 3.10 -8.07
C ALA A 326 13.64 1.62 -8.42
N ILE A 327 13.12 0.80 -7.51
CA ILE A 327 12.86 -0.64 -7.77
C ILE A 327 11.72 -0.80 -8.80
N VAL A 328 10.67 0.03 -8.72
CA VAL A 328 9.59 0.06 -9.72
C VAL A 328 10.14 0.40 -11.10
N MET A 329 11.01 1.41 -11.20
CA MET A 329 11.71 1.73 -12.44
C MET A 329 12.57 0.58 -12.94
N ALA A 330 13.23 -0.16 -12.05
CA ALA A 330 13.98 -1.36 -12.43
C ALA A 330 13.06 -2.43 -13.02
N GLY A 331 11.89 -2.69 -12.42
CA GLY A 331 10.89 -3.63 -12.94
C GLY A 331 10.36 -3.24 -14.33
N LEU A 332 10.07 -1.95 -14.53
CA LEU A 332 9.71 -1.37 -15.82
C LEU A 332 10.80 -1.60 -16.87
N PHE A 333 12.05 -1.27 -16.52
CA PHE A 333 13.18 -1.37 -17.44
C PHE A 333 13.53 -2.82 -17.76
N ILE A 334 13.45 -3.73 -16.79
CA ILE A 334 13.65 -5.18 -17.00
C ILE A 334 12.59 -5.72 -17.97
N SER A 335 11.33 -5.34 -17.79
CA SER A 335 10.24 -5.76 -18.69
C SER A 335 10.47 -5.29 -20.12
N PHE A 336 10.81 -4.00 -20.28
CA PHE A 336 11.23 -3.44 -21.56
C PHE A 336 12.41 -4.20 -22.18
N LEU A 337 13.47 -4.47 -21.41
CA LEU A 337 14.66 -5.15 -21.91
C LEU A 337 14.34 -6.58 -22.37
N ILE A 338 13.55 -7.32 -21.61
CA ILE A 338 13.13 -8.68 -21.97
C ILE A 338 12.32 -8.62 -23.27
N GLU A 339 11.32 -7.76 -23.34
CA GLU A 339 10.47 -7.63 -24.53
C GLU A 339 11.29 -7.21 -25.76
N PHE A 340 12.15 -6.19 -25.62
CA PHE A 340 13.06 -5.74 -26.66
C PHE A 340 13.98 -6.85 -27.14
N CYS A 341 14.61 -7.60 -26.23
CA CYS A 341 15.50 -8.70 -26.58
C CYS A 341 14.76 -9.84 -27.28
N VAL A 342 13.56 -10.19 -26.82
CA VAL A 342 12.69 -11.19 -27.44
C VAL A 342 12.31 -10.75 -28.86
N GLN A 343 11.80 -9.53 -29.02
CA GLN A 343 11.46 -8.97 -30.33
C GLN A 343 12.68 -8.91 -31.26
N ARG A 344 13.84 -8.46 -30.76
CA ARG A 344 15.09 -8.37 -31.52
C ARG A 344 15.59 -9.73 -31.96
N ALA A 345 15.58 -10.73 -31.06
CA ALA A 345 15.99 -12.09 -31.34
C ALA A 345 15.04 -12.75 -32.36
N MET A 346 13.72 -12.53 -32.24
CA MET A 346 12.75 -13.02 -33.21
C MET A 346 12.95 -12.38 -34.59
N ARG A 347 13.13 -11.05 -34.66
CA ARG A 347 13.44 -10.35 -35.92
C ARG A 347 14.72 -10.88 -36.57
N TRP A 348 15.78 -11.10 -35.78
CA TRP A 348 17.03 -11.67 -36.28
C TRP A 348 16.87 -13.10 -36.79
N GLN A 349 16.05 -13.93 -36.16
CA GLN A 349 15.73 -15.27 -36.65
C GLN A 349 14.92 -15.23 -37.95
N LEU A 350 14.01 -14.27 -38.10
CA LEU A 350 13.20 -14.09 -39.29
C LEU A 350 14.07 -13.66 -40.48
N THR A 351 14.95 -12.66 -40.34
CA THR A 351 15.83 -12.21 -41.44
C THR A 351 16.75 -13.33 -41.93
N LYS A 352 17.28 -14.14 -41.01
CA LYS A 352 18.12 -15.30 -41.37
C LYS A 352 17.35 -16.39 -42.12
N LYS A 353 16.03 -16.52 -41.91
CA LYS A 353 15.18 -17.46 -42.64
C LYS A 353 14.72 -16.92 -44.01
N THR A 354 14.49 -15.61 -44.13
CA THR A 354 14.08 -14.98 -45.39
C THR A 354 15.15 -15.08 -46.49
N GLU A 355 16.43 -15.20 -46.12
CA GLU A 355 17.50 -15.52 -47.09
C GLU A 355 17.41 -16.96 -47.65
N THR A 356 16.58 -17.83 -47.07
CA THR A 356 16.50 -19.26 -47.45
C THR A 356 15.13 -19.69 -47.98
N ASP A 357 14.02 -19.06 -47.59
CA ASP A 357 12.66 -19.35 -48.08
C ASP A 357 11.82 -18.06 -48.21
N SER A 358 10.95 -17.97 -49.23
CA SER A 358 10.13 -16.80 -49.56
C SER A 358 9.38 -16.19 -48.37
N ALA A 359 9.34 -14.86 -48.35
CA ALA A 359 8.87 -13.98 -47.29
C ALA A 359 7.38 -14.16 -46.89
N TYR A 360 7.12 -15.15 -46.04
CA TYR A 360 5.93 -15.18 -45.19
C TYR A 360 6.36 -15.25 -43.72
N LEU A 361 5.85 -14.33 -42.90
CA LEU A 361 6.01 -14.36 -41.46
C LEU A 361 5.44 -15.69 -40.95
N SER A 362 6.29 -16.60 -40.46
CA SER A 362 5.83 -17.91 -40.01
C SER A 362 4.83 -17.70 -38.86
N PRO A 363 3.58 -18.23 -38.94
CA PRO A 363 2.59 -18.09 -37.87
C PRO A 363 3.10 -18.52 -36.48
N LYS A 364 4.07 -19.44 -36.46
CA LYS A 364 4.75 -19.93 -35.25
C LYS A 364 5.66 -18.89 -34.56
N ALA A 365 6.13 -17.87 -35.28
CA ALA A 365 6.94 -16.80 -34.69
C ALA A 365 6.06 -15.78 -33.95
N VAL A 366 4.89 -15.47 -34.51
CA VAL A 366 3.87 -14.62 -33.87
C VAL A 366 3.31 -15.30 -32.63
N GLU A 367 2.96 -16.59 -32.71
CA GLU A 367 2.52 -17.39 -31.54
C GLU A 367 3.54 -17.29 -30.39
N LYS A 368 4.84 -17.39 -30.68
CA LYS A 368 5.89 -17.30 -29.65
C LYS A 368 6.00 -15.91 -29.03
N ALA A 369 5.80 -14.86 -29.81
CA ALA A 369 5.82 -13.48 -29.32
C ALA A 369 4.67 -13.22 -28.35
N GLU A 370 3.44 -13.61 -28.73
CA GLU A 370 2.25 -13.48 -27.89
C GLU A 370 2.37 -14.28 -26.60
N MET A 371 2.86 -15.52 -26.68
CA MET A 371 3.10 -16.36 -25.50
C MET A 371 4.14 -15.76 -24.56
N ALA A 372 5.20 -15.14 -25.10
CA ALA A 372 6.24 -14.50 -24.29
C ALA A 372 5.70 -13.30 -23.51
N ASN A 373 4.91 -12.43 -24.17
CA ASN A 373 4.25 -11.29 -23.52
C ASN A 373 3.34 -11.75 -22.36
N ILE A 374 2.48 -12.75 -22.60
CA ILE A 374 1.63 -13.30 -21.53
C ILE A 374 2.46 -13.93 -20.41
N THR A 375 3.57 -14.61 -20.72
CA THR A 375 4.45 -15.17 -19.69
C THR A 375 5.09 -14.06 -18.83
N ILE A 376 5.42 -12.90 -19.40
CA ILE A 376 5.94 -11.75 -18.64
C ILE A 376 4.86 -11.20 -17.71
N MET A 377 3.63 -11.02 -18.22
CA MET A 377 2.48 -10.62 -17.41
C MET A 377 2.22 -11.62 -16.27
N GLU A 378 2.15 -12.91 -16.58
CA GLU A 378 1.95 -13.98 -15.58
C GLU A 378 3.07 -13.97 -14.54
N ALA A 379 4.33 -13.72 -14.91
CA ALA A 379 5.43 -13.65 -13.95
C ALA A 379 5.22 -12.53 -12.92
N GLY A 380 4.82 -11.33 -13.36
CA GLY A 380 4.50 -10.20 -12.46
C GLY A 380 3.32 -10.51 -11.52
N ILE A 381 2.25 -11.11 -12.07
CA ILE A 381 1.06 -11.50 -11.28
C ILE A 381 1.40 -12.64 -10.29
N ILE A 382 2.23 -13.60 -10.67
CA ILE A 382 2.61 -14.76 -9.85
C ILE A 382 3.33 -14.33 -8.58
N PHE A 383 4.34 -13.45 -8.68
CA PHE A 383 5.08 -13.00 -7.49
C PHE A 383 4.16 -12.31 -6.49
N HIS A 384 3.32 -11.39 -6.96
CA HIS A 384 2.33 -10.72 -6.14
C HIS A 384 1.33 -11.70 -5.51
N SER A 385 0.79 -12.63 -6.31
CA SER A 385 -0.23 -13.58 -5.86
C SER A 385 0.29 -14.56 -4.80
N ILE A 386 1.58 -14.95 -4.86
CA ILE A 386 2.21 -15.75 -3.78
C ILE A 386 2.23 -14.94 -2.49
N LEU A 387 2.68 -13.68 -2.56
CA LEU A 387 2.77 -12.79 -1.40
C LEU A 387 1.39 -12.53 -0.80
N ILE A 388 0.38 -12.21 -1.62
CA ILE A 388 -1.02 -12.10 -1.16
C ILE A 388 -1.44 -13.36 -0.39
N GLY A 389 -1.17 -14.55 -0.94
CA GLY A 389 -1.54 -15.81 -0.28
C GLY A 389 -0.89 -15.99 1.09
N ILE A 390 0.42 -15.75 1.21
CA ILE A 390 1.16 -15.86 2.47
C ILE A 390 0.63 -14.85 3.49
N THR A 391 0.48 -13.61 3.04
CA THR A 391 0.21 -12.45 3.89
C THR A 391 -1.23 -12.42 4.39
N LEU A 392 -2.20 -12.85 3.57
CA LEU A 392 -3.59 -13.05 3.97
C LEU A 392 -3.68 -14.03 5.16
N VAL A 393 -2.91 -15.11 5.12
CA VAL A 393 -2.92 -16.13 6.16
C VAL A 393 -2.18 -15.69 7.42
N VAL A 394 -1.26 -14.74 7.35
CA VAL A 394 -0.57 -14.21 8.54
C VAL A 394 -1.36 -13.09 9.22
N ALA A 395 -2.28 -12.44 8.50
CA ALA A 395 -3.12 -11.36 9.02
C ALA A 395 -3.91 -11.79 10.28
N GLY A 396 -4.07 -10.87 11.22
CA GLY A 396 -4.79 -11.09 12.48
C GLY A 396 -6.24 -11.57 12.28
N ASP A 397 -6.75 -12.34 13.24
CA ASP A 397 -8.09 -12.94 13.17
C ASP A 397 -9.22 -11.90 13.07
N SER A 398 -9.02 -10.69 13.60
CA SER A 398 -9.98 -9.57 13.55
C SER A 398 -10.26 -9.10 12.12
N PHE A 399 -9.24 -9.05 11.27
CA PHE A 399 -9.34 -8.55 9.89
C PHE A 399 -9.38 -9.67 8.85
N PHE A 400 -9.04 -10.90 9.23
CA PHE A 400 -8.91 -12.02 8.31
C PHE A 400 -10.14 -12.22 7.41
N ILE A 401 -11.35 -12.14 7.96
CA ILE A 401 -12.58 -12.36 7.18
C ILE A 401 -12.78 -11.23 6.17
N THR A 402 -12.64 -9.97 6.60
CA THR A 402 -12.78 -8.80 5.71
C THR A 402 -11.76 -8.86 4.57
N LEU A 403 -10.48 -9.04 4.90
CA LEU A 403 -9.40 -9.18 3.92
C LEU A 403 -9.64 -10.37 2.98
N SER A 404 -10.12 -11.49 3.51
CA SER A 404 -10.46 -12.67 2.69
C SER A 404 -11.54 -12.37 1.66
N ILE A 405 -12.58 -11.62 2.02
CA ILE A 405 -13.64 -11.25 1.08
C ILE A 405 -13.10 -10.31 0.01
N VAL A 406 -12.31 -9.30 0.39
CA VAL A 406 -11.65 -8.40 -0.56
C VAL A 406 -10.79 -9.19 -1.55
N ILE A 407 -9.96 -10.11 -1.05
CA ILE A 407 -9.06 -10.92 -1.87
C ILE A 407 -9.81 -11.87 -2.81
N ILE A 408 -11.00 -12.37 -2.45
CA ILE A 408 -11.83 -13.13 -3.40
C ILE A 408 -12.15 -12.29 -4.63
N PHE A 409 -12.61 -11.04 -4.44
CA PHE A 409 -12.97 -10.17 -5.55
C PHE A 409 -11.73 -9.71 -6.32
N HIS A 410 -10.65 -9.38 -5.61
CA HIS A 410 -9.35 -9.04 -6.20
C HIS A 410 -8.87 -10.14 -7.15
N GLN A 411 -8.79 -11.39 -6.65
CA GLN A 411 -8.33 -12.53 -7.43
C GLN A 411 -9.27 -12.89 -8.58
N LEU A 412 -10.58 -12.70 -8.39
CA LEU A 412 -11.56 -12.88 -9.46
C LEU A 412 -11.33 -11.88 -10.60
N PHE A 413 -11.14 -10.60 -10.27
CA PHE A 413 -10.96 -9.53 -11.26
C PHE A 413 -9.63 -9.64 -12.00
N GLU A 414 -8.53 -9.91 -11.29
CA GLU A 414 -7.24 -10.21 -11.93
C GLU A 414 -7.33 -11.47 -12.81
N GLY A 415 -8.07 -12.49 -12.36
CA GLY A 415 -8.32 -13.70 -13.13
C GLY A 415 -9.05 -13.39 -14.44
N ILE A 416 -10.07 -12.53 -14.41
CA ILE A 416 -10.77 -12.08 -15.62
C ILE A 416 -9.80 -11.34 -16.56
N ALA A 417 -8.93 -10.48 -16.02
CA ALA A 417 -7.94 -9.74 -16.80
C ALA A 417 -6.98 -10.68 -17.54
N LEU A 418 -6.38 -11.64 -16.83
CA LEU A 418 -5.49 -12.63 -17.42
C LEU A 418 -6.24 -13.57 -18.38
N GLY A 419 -7.42 -14.05 -17.97
CA GLY A 419 -8.24 -14.99 -18.73
C GLY A 419 -8.66 -14.44 -20.09
N THR A 420 -9.04 -13.16 -20.17
CA THR A 420 -9.39 -12.51 -21.45
C THR A 420 -8.19 -12.34 -22.40
N ARG A 421 -6.98 -12.14 -21.85
CA ARG A 421 -5.74 -12.10 -22.64
C ARG A 421 -5.34 -13.47 -23.16
N ILE A 422 -5.40 -14.50 -22.31
CA ILE A 422 -5.15 -15.90 -22.71
C ILE A 422 -6.19 -16.36 -23.74
N ALA A 423 -7.46 -15.98 -23.57
CA ALA A 423 -8.52 -16.30 -24.53
C ALA A 423 -8.20 -15.78 -25.94
N SER A 424 -7.61 -14.58 -26.02
CA SER A 424 -7.27 -13.90 -27.28
C SER A 424 -6.05 -14.48 -28.01
N LEU A 425 -5.26 -15.36 -27.36
CA LEU A 425 -4.09 -15.99 -27.97
C LEU A 425 -4.43 -16.74 -29.26
N GLY A 426 -3.59 -16.55 -30.29
CA GLY A 426 -3.72 -17.24 -31.57
C GLY A 426 -4.88 -16.77 -32.43
N TYR A 427 -5.55 -15.68 -32.06
CA TYR A 427 -6.54 -14.96 -32.89
C TYR A 427 -5.99 -13.63 -33.44
N GLY A 428 -4.80 -13.21 -33.00
CA GLY A 428 -4.12 -11.99 -33.41
C GLY A 428 -3.31 -12.17 -34.70
N GLN A 429 -3.43 -11.21 -35.61
CA GLN A 429 -2.51 -11.02 -36.72
C GLN A 429 -1.63 -9.86 -36.33
N MET A 430 -0.48 -10.12 -35.70
CA MET A 430 0.44 -9.05 -35.28
C MET A 430 1.03 -8.38 -36.54
N PRO A 431 0.69 -7.12 -36.87
CA PRO A 431 1.47 -6.39 -37.84
C PRO A 431 2.74 -5.97 -37.11
N LEU A 432 3.87 -6.54 -37.48
CA LEU A 432 5.17 -6.06 -37.01
C LEU A 432 5.29 -4.59 -37.45
N ALA A 433 5.01 -3.65 -36.55
CA ALA A 433 5.10 -2.23 -36.85
C ALA A 433 6.57 -1.86 -37.10
N LEU A 434 6.98 -1.87 -38.36
CA LEU A 434 8.06 -1.08 -38.97
C LEU A 434 8.17 -1.42 -40.46
N GLY A 435 7.36 -0.76 -41.26
CA GLY A 435 7.43 -0.82 -42.72
C GLY A 435 6.42 0.12 -43.35
N HIS A 436 6.72 1.41 -43.39
CA HIS A 436 6.10 2.30 -44.37
C HIS A 436 6.52 1.81 -45.77
N SER A 437 5.66 1.04 -46.43
CA SER A 437 5.78 0.75 -47.85
C SER A 437 4.57 1.32 -48.55
N HIS A 438 4.79 2.41 -49.28
CA HIS A 438 3.83 2.94 -50.24
C HIS A 438 3.65 1.92 -51.37
N SER A 439 2.55 1.19 -51.34
CA SER A 439 2.05 0.47 -52.51
C SER A 439 0.53 0.58 -52.52
N HIS A 440 0.04 1.60 -53.22
CA HIS A 440 -1.34 1.64 -53.72
C HIS A 440 -1.55 0.44 -54.64
N SER A 441 -2.76 -0.13 -54.63
CA SER A 441 -3.31 -1.15 -55.56
C SER A 441 -3.26 -2.62 -55.16
N THR A 442 -3.66 -2.97 -53.92
CA THR A 442 -4.35 -4.25 -53.69
C THR A 442 -5.57 -4.02 -52.81
N PRO A 443 -6.78 -4.49 -53.20
CA PRO A 443 -7.91 -4.51 -52.27
C PRO A 443 -7.50 -5.41 -51.08
N PRO A 444 -7.85 -5.03 -49.84
CA PRO A 444 -7.50 -5.85 -48.69
C PRO A 444 -8.08 -7.25 -48.90
N PRO A 445 -7.30 -8.32 -48.67
CA PRO A 445 -7.85 -9.67 -48.73
C PRO A 445 -9.02 -9.73 -47.74
N SER A 446 -10.20 -10.03 -48.25
CA SER A 446 -11.37 -10.34 -47.44
C SER A 446 -11.06 -11.62 -46.67
N VAL A 447 -10.45 -11.48 -45.49
CA VAL A 447 -10.14 -12.61 -44.60
C VAL A 447 -11.46 -13.17 -44.09
N GLU A 448 -11.81 -14.33 -44.63
CA GLU A 448 -12.97 -15.12 -44.26
C GLU A 448 -12.92 -15.44 -42.76
N ARG A 449 -14.05 -15.15 -42.11
CA ARG A 449 -14.19 -14.78 -40.70
C ARG A 449 -14.53 -16.01 -39.83
N THR A 450 -13.66 -17.02 -39.83
CA THR A 450 -13.85 -18.31 -39.09
C THR A 450 -12.52 -18.91 -38.60
N GLY A 451 -11.59 -18.08 -38.12
CA GLY A 451 -10.26 -18.55 -37.71
C GLY A 451 -10.29 -19.46 -36.48
N THR A 452 -9.93 -20.73 -36.65
CA THR A 452 -9.50 -21.62 -35.56
C THR A 452 -8.24 -21.07 -34.90
N SER A 453 -8.21 -20.91 -33.58
CA SER A 453 -7.00 -20.45 -32.85
C SER A 453 -5.79 -21.32 -33.20
N THR A 454 -4.63 -20.70 -33.43
CA THR A 454 -3.37 -21.43 -33.62
C THR A 454 -2.89 -22.12 -32.34
N VAL A 455 -3.38 -21.68 -31.17
CA VAL A 455 -3.03 -22.20 -29.85
C VAL A 455 -4.14 -23.14 -29.38
N PRO A 456 -3.87 -24.44 -29.15
CA PRO A 456 -4.89 -25.37 -28.68
C PRO A 456 -5.35 -25.03 -27.26
N LEU A 457 -6.63 -25.27 -26.97
CA LEU A 457 -7.28 -24.94 -25.69
C LEU A 457 -6.51 -25.47 -24.47
N TRP A 458 -5.96 -26.69 -24.54
CA TRP A 458 -5.22 -27.27 -23.41
C TRP A 458 -4.02 -26.41 -22.98
N LYS A 459 -3.30 -25.78 -23.92
CA LYS A 459 -2.18 -24.88 -23.59
C LYS A 459 -2.69 -23.64 -22.86
N LYS A 460 -3.83 -23.09 -23.30
CA LYS A 460 -4.50 -21.95 -22.64
C LYS A 460 -4.90 -22.30 -21.21
N LEU A 461 -5.45 -23.51 -21.01
CA LEU A 461 -5.83 -24.01 -19.68
C LEU A 461 -4.61 -24.22 -18.77
N VAL A 462 -3.48 -24.68 -19.31
CA VAL A 462 -2.24 -24.85 -18.52
C VAL A 462 -1.68 -23.50 -18.05
N LEU A 463 -1.64 -22.49 -18.92
CA LEU A 463 -1.27 -21.12 -18.56
C LEU A 463 -2.16 -20.61 -17.42
N ALA A 464 -3.48 -20.65 -17.64
CA ALA A 464 -4.48 -20.22 -16.66
C ALA A 464 -4.41 -20.97 -15.31
N SER A 465 -4.03 -22.25 -15.33
CA SER A 465 -3.88 -23.05 -14.11
C SER A 465 -2.77 -22.51 -13.20
N GLY A 466 -1.71 -21.92 -13.76
CA GLY A 466 -0.63 -21.31 -12.98
C GLY A 466 -1.15 -20.21 -12.05
N PHE A 467 -1.99 -19.31 -12.57
CA PHE A 467 -2.66 -18.28 -11.78
C PHE A 467 -3.68 -18.84 -10.80
N ALA A 468 -4.43 -19.88 -11.16
CA ALA A 468 -5.47 -20.41 -10.27
C ALA A 468 -4.87 -21.00 -8.97
N ILE A 469 -3.72 -21.66 -9.06
CA ILE A 469 -3.11 -22.40 -7.93
C ILE A 469 -2.11 -21.58 -7.12
N VAL A 470 -1.57 -20.48 -7.66
CA VAL A 470 -0.46 -19.76 -7.03
C VAL A 470 -0.84 -19.13 -5.68
N THR A 471 -1.99 -18.47 -5.58
CA THR A 471 -2.46 -17.88 -4.31
C THR A 471 -2.76 -18.96 -3.26
N PRO A 472 -3.48 -20.06 -3.58
CA PRO A 472 -3.61 -21.20 -2.67
C PRO A 472 -2.28 -21.80 -2.20
N ILE A 473 -1.27 -21.88 -3.07
CA ILE A 473 0.08 -22.31 -2.69
C ILE A 473 0.69 -21.32 -1.70
N GLY A 474 0.58 -20.01 -1.97
CA GLY A 474 1.01 -18.96 -1.03
C GLY A 474 0.33 -19.09 0.33
N MET A 475 -0.99 -19.32 0.35
CA MET A 475 -1.74 -19.56 1.58
C MET A 475 -1.26 -20.81 2.31
N ALA A 476 -1.03 -21.93 1.60
CA ALA A 476 -0.51 -23.16 2.20
C ALA A 476 0.88 -22.96 2.82
N ILE A 477 1.76 -22.21 2.14
CA ILE A 477 3.07 -21.81 2.68
C ILE A 477 2.88 -20.95 3.92
N GLY A 478 2.01 -19.93 3.85
CA GLY A 478 1.64 -19.07 4.97
C GLY A 478 1.21 -19.88 6.19
N ILE A 479 0.31 -20.86 5.99
CA ILE A 479 -0.16 -21.74 7.07
C ILE A 479 1.02 -22.52 7.70
N GLY A 480 1.95 -23.01 6.88
CA GLY A 480 3.13 -23.74 7.34
C GLY A 480 4.11 -22.89 8.14
N VAL A 481 4.22 -21.58 7.85
CA VAL A 481 5.16 -20.66 8.51
C VAL A 481 4.51 -19.74 9.55
N LEU A 482 3.20 -19.85 9.80
CA LEU A 482 2.43 -19.05 10.78
C LEU A 482 3.15 -18.89 12.14
N ASN A 483 3.74 -19.98 12.63
CA ASN A 483 4.38 -20.03 13.95
C ASN A 483 5.83 -19.48 13.98
N VAL A 484 6.37 -19.06 12.84
CA VAL A 484 7.74 -18.49 12.76
C VAL A 484 7.80 -17.15 12.01
N PHE A 485 6.77 -16.80 11.23
CA PHE A 485 6.72 -15.55 10.47
C PHE A 485 6.71 -14.32 11.39
N ASN A 486 7.56 -13.34 11.09
CA ASN A 486 7.54 -12.01 11.70
C ASN A 486 7.47 -10.96 10.58
N GLY A 487 6.31 -10.33 10.41
CA GLY A 487 6.11 -9.30 9.39
C GLY A 487 6.93 -8.03 9.61
N ASN A 488 7.32 -7.76 10.87
CA ASN A 488 8.10 -6.59 11.26
C ASN A 488 9.62 -6.87 11.27
N ASP A 489 10.05 -8.07 10.90
CA ASP A 489 11.46 -8.37 10.74
C ASP A 489 12.05 -7.60 9.54
N PRO A 490 13.18 -6.88 9.69
CA PRO A 490 13.75 -6.07 8.61
C PRO A 490 14.02 -6.85 7.32
N ALA A 491 14.44 -8.12 7.40
CA ALA A 491 14.68 -8.91 6.20
C ALA A 491 13.37 -9.28 5.49
N THR A 492 12.30 -9.52 6.25
CA THR A 492 10.95 -9.76 5.72
C THR A 492 10.41 -8.51 5.03
N LEU A 493 10.52 -7.34 5.67
CA LEU A 493 10.10 -6.04 5.11
C LEU A 493 10.83 -5.73 3.79
N ILE A 494 12.16 -5.87 3.77
CA ILE A 494 12.97 -5.66 2.56
C ILE A 494 12.56 -6.64 1.46
N ALA A 495 12.34 -7.92 1.79
CA ALA A 495 11.98 -8.93 0.81
C ALA A 495 10.59 -8.66 0.19
N ILE A 496 9.56 -8.45 1.02
CA ILE A 496 8.20 -8.19 0.54
C ILE A 496 8.16 -6.86 -0.22
N GLY A 497 8.71 -5.79 0.34
CA GLY A 497 8.74 -4.48 -0.31
C GLY A 497 9.46 -4.48 -1.65
N THR A 498 10.59 -5.19 -1.76
CA THR A 498 11.33 -5.32 -3.03
C THR A 498 10.53 -6.10 -4.07
N LEU A 499 9.93 -7.22 -3.68
CA LEU A 499 9.15 -8.07 -4.59
C LEU A 499 7.89 -7.37 -5.08
N ASP A 500 7.17 -6.65 -4.22
CA ASP A 500 5.99 -5.88 -4.59
C ASP A 500 6.36 -4.69 -5.48
N ALA A 501 7.42 -3.94 -5.17
CA ALA A 501 7.88 -2.84 -6.01
C ALA A 501 8.33 -3.31 -7.41
N LEU A 502 9.05 -4.42 -7.48
CA LEU A 502 9.49 -5.00 -8.75
C LEU A 502 8.28 -5.46 -9.57
N SER A 503 7.33 -6.14 -8.93
CA SER A 503 6.09 -6.61 -9.56
C SER A 503 5.23 -5.45 -10.04
N ALA A 504 5.13 -4.36 -9.26
CA ALA A 504 4.47 -3.11 -9.67
C ALA A 504 5.06 -2.61 -10.99
N GLY A 505 6.39 -2.51 -11.07
CA GLY A 505 7.08 -2.06 -12.28
C GLY A 505 6.78 -2.93 -13.51
N ILE A 506 6.76 -4.25 -13.34
CA ILE A 506 6.40 -5.19 -14.41
C ILE A 506 4.94 -4.96 -14.86
N LEU A 507 4.00 -4.88 -13.93
CA LEU A 507 2.58 -4.69 -14.26
C LEU A 507 2.28 -3.30 -14.82
N VAL A 508 3.00 -2.25 -14.44
CA VAL A 508 2.88 -0.93 -15.10
C VAL A 508 3.29 -1.04 -16.57
N TRP A 509 4.40 -1.72 -16.90
CA TRP A 509 4.82 -1.92 -18.30
C TRP A 509 3.74 -2.66 -19.08
N VAL A 510 3.32 -3.82 -18.57
CA VAL A 510 2.31 -4.66 -19.21
C VAL A 510 0.98 -3.91 -19.36
N GLY A 511 0.49 -3.27 -18.29
CA GLY A 511 -0.79 -2.58 -18.26
C GLY A 511 -0.84 -1.36 -19.19
N LEU A 512 0.18 -0.50 -19.16
CA LEU A 512 0.18 0.73 -19.95
C LEU A 512 0.62 0.50 -21.40
N VAL A 513 1.70 -0.25 -21.62
CA VAL A 513 2.30 -0.41 -22.97
C VAL A 513 1.62 -1.55 -23.72
N GLU A 514 1.63 -2.75 -23.13
CA GLU A 514 1.22 -3.97 -23.84
C GLU A 514 -0.30 -4.17 -23.88
N MET A 515 -1.03 -3.64 -22.90
CA MET A 515 -2.49 -3.76 -22.83
C MET A 515 -3.19 -2.50 -23.33
N TRP A 516 -2.96 -1.34 -22.70
CA TRP A 516 -3.68 -0.12 -23.03
C TRP A 516 -3.22 0.49 -24.37
N ALA A 517 -1.95 0.86 -24.51
CA ALA A 517 -1.46 1.49 -25.74
C ALA A 517 -1.60 0.57 -26.95
N GLN A 518 -1.31 -0.73 -26.80
CA GLN A 518 -1.42 -1.70 -27.89
C GLN A 518 -2.85 -1.87 -28.39
N ASP A 519 -3.85 -1.93 -27.50
CA ASP A 519 -5.24 -2.12 -27.91
C ASP A 519 -5.84 -0.87 -28.56
N TRP A 520 -5.46 0.32 -28.09
CA TRP A 520 -6.09 1.59 -28.46
C TRP A 520 -5.35 2.35 -29.57
N MET A 521 -4.02 2.36 -29.56
CA MET A 521 -3.22 3.28 -30.38
C MET A 521 -2.31 2.57 -31.39
N LEU A 522 -1.77 1.39 -31.06
CA LEU A 522 -0.75 0.72 -31.88
C LEU A 522 -1.34 -0.32 -32.85
N GLY A 523 -2.46 0.03 -33.49
CA GLY A 523 -3.14 -0.84 -34.48
C GLY A 523 -3.88 -2.03 -33.87
N GLY A 524 -4.31 -1.90 -32.61
CA GLY A 524 -5.11 -2.89 -31.91
C GLY A 524 -6.59 -2.90 -32.32
N GLU A 525 -7.39 -3.71 -31.63
CA GLU A 525 -8.81 -3.90 -31.94
C GLU A 525 -9.65 -2.61 -31.87
N LEU A 526 -9.24 -1.66 -31.01
CA LEU A 526 -9.99 -0.42 -30.75
C LEU A 526 -9.56 0.75 -31.63
N SER A 527 -8.43 0.67 -32.34
CA SER A 527 -7.96 1.78 -33.18
C SER A 527 -8.90 2.08 -34.36
N ASP A 528 -9.52 1.02 -34.91
CA ASP A 528 -10.46 1.10 -36.04
C ASP A 528 -11.91 0.78 -35.62
N ALA A 529 -12.20 0.73 -34.32
CA ALA A 529 -13.52 0.35 -33.80
C ALA A 529 -14.57 1.47 -33.95
N SER A 530 -15.85 1.07 -33.91
CA SER A 530 -16.94 2.05 -33.92
C SER A 530 -16.97 2.88 -32.63
N PRO A 531 -17.48 4.13 -32.66
CA PRO A 531 -17.51 4.99 -31.47
C PRO A 531 -18.24 4.36 -30.27
N LEU A 532 -19.30 3.57 -30.53
CA LEU A 532 -20.03 2.86 -29.48
C LEU A 532 -19.17 1.79 -28.80
N THR A 533 -18.46 0.97 -29.59
CA THR A 533 -17.55 -0.04 -29.05
C THR A 533 -16.44 0.62 -28.23
N THR A 534 -15.87 1.71 -28.73
CA THR A 534 -14.83 2.47 -28.02
C THR A 534 -15.33 3.07 -26.72
N LEU A 535 -16.56 3.60 -26.68
CA LEU A 535 -17.15 4.15 -25.45
C LEU A 535 -17.43 3.05 -24.42
N LEU A 536 -17.97 1.91 -24.83
CA LEU A 536 -18.19 0.76 -23.94
C LEU A 536 -16.87 0.17 -23.42
N ALA A 537 -15.84 0.13 -24.27
CA ALA A 537 -14.49 -0.25 -23.91
C ALA A 537 -13.87 0.71 -22.89
N LEU A 538 -14.03 2.03 -23.07
CA LEU A 538 -13.58 3.04 -22.11
C LEU A 538 -14.29 2.88 -20.76
N PHE A 539 -15.61 2.65 -20.80
CA PHE A 539 -16.39 2.39 -19.59
C PHE A 539 -15.87 1.16 -18.85
N GLY A 540 -15.62 0.06 -19.55
CA GLY A 540 -15.02 -1.15 -18.98
C GLY A 540 -13.67 -0.85 -18.33
N LEU A 541 -12.78 -0.16 -19.04
CA LEU A 541 -11.46 0.25 -18.56
C LEU A 541 -11.53 1.04 -17.24
N VAL A 542 -12.33 2.11 -17.21
CA VAL A 542 -12.49 2.96 -16.03
C VAL A 542 -13.15 2.20 -14.88
N CYS A 543 -14.17 1.39 -15.17
CA CYS A 543 -14.82 0.55 -14.17
C CYS A 543 -13.83 -0.42 -13.51
N GLY A 544 -12.93 -1.03 -14.29
CA GLY A 544 -11.85 -1.88 -13.77
C GLY A 544 -10.90 -1.14 -12.83
N MET A 545 -10.47 0.06 -13.22
CA MET A 545 -9.60 0.87 -12.35
C MET A 545 -10.29 1.23 -11.04
N VAL A 546 -11.51 1.76 -11.11
CA VAL A 546 -12.27 2.23 -9.94
C VAL A 546 -12.60 1.07 -9.00
N LEU A 547 -13.13 -0.04 -9.51
CA LEU A 547 -13.50 -1.17 -8.66
C LEU A 547 -12.29 -1.75 -7.94
N MET A 548 -11.15 -1.88 -8.64
CA MET A 548 -9.94 -2.38 -8.03
C MET A 548 -9.35 -1.42 -6.99
N SER A 549 -9.45 -0.11 -7.21
CA SER A 549 -9.07 0.89 -6.21
C SER A 549 -9.99 0.90 -5.00
N LEU A 550 -11.31 0.72 -5.19
CA LEU A 550 -12.27 0.62 -4.09
C LEU A 550 -12.04 -0.62 -3.23
N LEU A 551 -11.66 -1.75 -3.84
CA LEU A 551 -11.23 -2.93 -3.09
C LEU A 551 -9.98 -2.63 -2.26
N GLY A 552 -9.05 -1.83 -2.78
CA GLY A 552 -7.87 -1.37 -2.03
C GLY A 552 -8.20 -0.42 -0.87
N LYS A 553 -9.23 0.42 -1.02
CA LYS A 553 -9.74 1.23 0.10
C LYS A 553 -10.48 0.38 1.15
N TRP A 554 -11.11 -0.71 0.73
CA TRP A 554 -11.90 -1.57 1.62
C TRP A 554 -11.05 -2.57 2.40
N ALA A 555 -9.95 -3.06 1.80
CA ALA A 555 -8.90 -3.78 2.52
C ALA A 555 -8.18 -2.85 3.49
#